data_AF-D1P2H2-F1
#
_entry.id   AF-D1P2H2-F1
#
_cell.length_a   1.000
_cell.length_b   1.000
_cell.length_c   1.000
_cell.angle_alpha   90.00
_cell.angle_beta   90.00
_cell.angle_gamma   90.00
#
_symmetry.space_group_name_H-M   'P 1'
#
loop_
_entity.id
_entity.type
_entity.pdbx_description
1 polymer ?
#
loop_
_entity_poly.entity_id
_entity_poly.type
_entity_poly.pdbx_seq_one_letter_code
_entity_poly.pdbx_strand_id
1 'polypeptide(L)'
;MKKYLALITSASLCLIASQAFAASKPPKDTIWEYKGDGGKTLWQVCGSQNSTCKIVGSTKHYVAVLNRKSASGCAFGDFYIVARTDGFWQQRDTGTCSPNAYIQKGTINNGQYSTVDIGVGGTIVAQYPIGYWSQKKELSGKNRPRWKEKDRTQGGLQFNMKAYEDIQKYGRIQKETLEEMKREKQNR
;
A
#
# COMPACT_ATOMS: atom_id res chain seq x y z
N MET A 1 32.09 -16.26 -68.65
CA MET A 1 30.85 -17.07 -68.76
C MET A 1 30.19 -17.09 -67.39
N LYS A 2 29.24 -16.18 -67.14
CA LYS A 2 27.78 -16.43 -66.99
C LYS A 2 27.39 -17.32 -65.78
N LYS A 3 26.79 -16.64 -64.78
CA LYS A 3 25.66 -17.07 -63.89
C LYS A 3 26.07 -17.96 -62.69
N TYR A 4 25.52 -17.89 -61.48
CA TYR A 4 24.18 -17.52 -60.99
C TYR A 4 24.23 -16.96 -59.55
N LEU A 5 23.30 -16.04 -59.24
CA LEU A 5 22.86 -15.69 -57.89
C LEU A 5 22.23 -16.91 -57.19
N ALA A 6 22.45 -17.03 -55.88
CA ALA A 6 21.48 -17.64 -54.96
C ALA A 6 21.52 -16.89 -53.61
N LEU A 7 20.59 -15.97 -53.44
CA LEU A 7 20.19 -15.39 -52.16
C LEU A 7 19.58 -16.51 -51.29
N ILE A 8 20.17 -16.78 -50.13
CA ILE A 8 19.52 -17.57 -49.08
C ILE A 8 19.17 -16.59 -47.96
N THR A 9 17.92 -16.14 -47.98
CA THR A 9 17.29 -15.42 -46.87
C THR A 9 17.03 -16.41 -45.74
N SER A 10 17.93 -16.51 -44.77
CA SER A 10 17.67 -17.23 -43.52
C SER A 10 16.78 -16.36 -42.62
N ALA A 11 15.47 -16.56 -42.77
CA ALA A 11 14.50 -16.15 -41.77
C ALA A 11 14.71 -17.01 -40.51
N SER A 12 15.57 -16.57 -39.60
CA SER A 12 15.65 -17.13 -38.26
C SER A 12 14.37 -16.77 -37.50
N LEU A 13 13.48 -17.76 -37.38
CA LEU A 13 12.34 -17.72 -36.47
C LEU A 13 12.84 -17.36 -35.06
N CYS A 14 12.45 -16.18 -34.57
CA CYS A 14 12.36 -15.91 -33.15
C CYS A 14 11.33 -16.88 -32.55
N LEU A 15 11.80 -18.04 -32.08
CA LEU A 15 11.08 -18.82 -31.08
C LEU A 15 11.07 -18.01 -29.79
N ILE A 16 10.09 -17.11 -29.65
CA ILE A 16 9.68 -16.59 -28.36
C ILE A 16 9.06 -17.79 -27.64
N ALA A 17 9.89 -18.54 -26.93
CA ALA A 17 9.43 -19.52 -25.96
C ALA A 17 8.70 -18.76 -24.85
N SER A 18 7.41 -18.51 -25.07
CA SER A 18 6.46 -18.33 -23.98
C SER A 18 6.53 -19.61 -23.18
N GLN A 19 7.38 -19.64 -22.15
CA GLN A 19 7.28 -20.62 -21.09
C GLN A 19 5.93 -20.37 -20.43
N ALA A 20 4.89 -20.97 -21.01
CA ALA A 20 3.66 -21.24 -20.31
C ALA A 20 4.03 -22.25 -19.23
N PHE A 21 4.57 -21.75 -18.12
CA PHE A 21 4.66 -22.48 -16.88
C PHE A 21 3.27 -23.07 -16.66
N ALA A 22 3.14 -24.39 -16.75
CA ALA A 22 1.92 -25.08 -16.44
C ALA A 22 1.52 -24.63 -15.03
N ALA A 23 0.56 -23.72 -14.94
CA ALA A 23 0.21 -23.07 -13.69
C ALA A 23 -0.44 -24.14 -12.83
N SER A 24 0.32 -24.71 -11.88
CA SER A 24 -0.23 -25.54 -10.83
C SER A 24 -1.33 -24.75 -10.12
N LYS A 25 -2.38 -25.42 -9.66
CA LYS A 25 -3.47 -24.73 -8.95
C LYS A 25 -2.91 -24.05 -7.68
N PRO A 26 -3.37 -22.83 -7.34
CA PRO A 26 -3.02 -22.23 -6.06
C PRO A 26 -3.48 -23.12 -4.90
N PRO A 27 -2.76 -23.12 -3.76
CA PRO A 27 -3.24 -23.77 -2.55
C PRO A 27 -4.61 -23.21 -2.14
N LYS A 28 -5.59 -24.08 -1.93
CA LYS A 28 -6.95 -23.69 -1.54
C LYS A 28 -7.00 -22.99 -0.19
N ASP A 29 -7.95 -22.08 -0.04
CA ASP A 29 -8.24 -21.34 1.19
C ASP A 29 -7.04 -20.49 1.68
N THR A 30 -6.23 -20.02 0.73
CA THR A 30 -5.07 -19.17 1.02
C THR A 30 -5.10 -17.88 0.20
N ILE A 31 -4.29 -16.91 0.63
CA ILE A 31 -4.07 -15.66 -0.10
C ILE A 31 -3.57 -15.86 -1.54
N TRP A 32 -3.05 -17.05 -1.86
CA TRP A 32 -2.50 -17.38 -3.17
C TRP A 32 -3.59 -17.51 -4.25
N GLU A 33 -4.85 -17.71 -3.86
CA GLU A 33 -6.01 -17.75 -4.77
C GLU A 33 -6.50 -16.35 -5.19
N TYR A 34 -6.11 -15.32 -4.44
CA TYR A 34 -6.62 -13.97 -4.63
C TYR A 34 -6.14 -13.41 -5.96
N LYS A 35 -7.02 -12.66 -6.63
CA LYS A 35 -6.76 -12.03 -7.93
C LYS A 35 -6.42 -10.56 -7.74
N GLY A 36 -5.59 -10.02 -8.63
CA GLY A 36 -5.31 -8.59 -8.72
C GLY A 36 -6.02 -7.97 -9.92
N ASP A 37 -5.73 -6.69 -10.21
CA ASP A 37 -6.39 -5.91 -11.28
C ASP A 37 -6.23 -6.56 -12.68
N GLY A 38 -5.19 -7.37 -12.89
CA GLY A 38 -4.95 -8.11 -14.13
C GLY A 38 -5.57 -9.50 -14.20
N GLY A 39 -6.45 -9.88 -13.26
CA GLY A 39 -7.14 -11.18 -13.22
C GLY A 39 -6.26 -12.40 -12.87
N LYS A 40 -4.94 -12.23 -12.84
CA LYS A 40 -3.97 -13.24 -12.41
C LYS A 40 -4.04 -13.45 -10.90
N THR A 41 -3.85 -14.68 -10.45
CA THR A 41 -3.75 -14.97 -9.02
C THR A 41 -2.36 -14.61 -8.49
N LEU A 42 -2.27 -14.35 -7.19
CA LEU A 42 -0.97 -14.08 -6.55
C LEU A 42 -0.01 -15.27 -6.76
N TRP A 43 -0.53 -16.50 -6.72
CA TRP A 43 0.23 -17.71 -7.04
C TRP A 43 0.90 -17.67 -8.42
N GLN A 44 0.17 -17.25 -9.45
CA GLN A 44 0.69 -17.16 -10.81
C GLN A 44 1.80 -16.12 -10.92
N VAL A 45 1.60 -14.96 -10.28
CA VAL A 45 2.59 -13.89 -10.26
C VAL A 45 3.85 -14.28 -9.49
N CYS A 46 3.69 -15.11 -8.45
CA CYS A 46 4.78 -15.59 -7.62
C CYS A 46 5.59 -16.75 -8.23
N GLY A 47 5.28 -17.22 -9.44
CA GLY A 47 6.01 -18.34 -10.07
C GLY A 47 5.48 -19.73 -9.69
N SER A 48 4.25 -19.80 -9.16
CA SER A 48 3.55 -21.05 -8.85
C SER A 48 4.35 -21.96 -7.89
N GLN A 49 4.54 -23.25 -8.23
CA GLN A 49 5.24 -24.23 -7.39
C GLN A 49 6.67 -23.83 -7.03
N ASN A 50 7.35 -23.06 -7.89
CA ASN A 50 8.69 -22.54 -7.64
C ASN A 50 8.63 -21.11 -7.12
N SER A 51 7.80 -20.90 -6.09
CA SER A 51 7.45 -19.56 -5.63
C SER A 51 8.69 -18.73 -5.27
N THR A 52 8.81 -17.55 -5.88
CA THR A 52 9.85 -16.55 -5.58
C THR A 52 9.37 -15.50 -4.59
N CYS A 53 8.11 -15.59 -4.17
CA CYS A 53 7.49 -14.68 -3.22
C CYS A 53 7.82 -15.04 -1.77
N LYS A 54 8.08 -14.02 -0.96
CA LYS A 54 8.24 -14.12 0.49
C LYS A 54 7.24 -13.21 1.19
N ILE A 55 6.57 -13.74 2.22
CA ILE A 55 5.75 -12.91 3.11
C ILE A 55 6.69 -12.11 4.00
N VAL A 56 6.57 -10.79 3.94
CA VAL A 56 7.43 -9.83 4.68
C VAL A 56 6.67 -9.12 5.80
N GLY A 57 5.34 -9.17 5.77
CA GLY A 57 4.47 -8.72 6.85
C GLY A 57 3.12 -9.42 6.78
N SER A 58 2.50 -9.69 7.92
CA SER A 58 1.16 -10.27 7.97
C SER A 58 0.43 -9.77 9.22
N THR A 59 -0.80 -9.33 9.02
CA THR A 59 -1.73 -8.93 10.07
C THR A 59 -3.06 -9.64 9.87
N LYS A 60 -4.05 -9.31 10.71
CA LYS A 60 -5.42 -9.82 10.59
C LYS A 60 -6.08 -9.47 9.26
N HIS A 61 -5.77 -8.30 8.69
CA HIS A 61 -6.47 -7.77 7.52
C HIS A 61 -5.61 -7.74 6.26
N TYR A 62 -4.29 -7.61 6.39
CA TYR A 62 -3.40 -7.51 5.24
C TYR A 62 -2.20 -8.44 5.33
N VAL A 63 -1.69 -8.85 4.17
CA VAL A 63 -0.41 -9.54 4.02
C VAL A 63 0.42 -8.79 3.01
N ALA A 64 1.68 -8.51 3.37
CA ALA A 64 2.67 -7.93 2.49
C ALA A 64 3.59 -9.02 1.96
N VAL A 65 3.75 -9.06 0.64
CA VAL A 65 4.48 -10.10 -0.08
C VAL A 65 5.49 -9.42 -1.01
N LEU A 66 6.75 -9.86 -0.94
CA LEU A 66 7.81 -9.41 -1.84
C LEU A 66 8.16 -10.53 -2.81
N ASN A 67 8.12 -10.24 -4.10
CA ASN A 67 8.61 -11.13 -5.14
C ASN A 67 9.97 -10.63 -5.64
N ARG A 68 11.05 -11.35 -5.30
CA ARG A 68 12.41 -10.99 -5.74
C ARG A 68 12.62 -11.14 -7.25
N LYS A 69 11.73 -11.86 -7.94
CA LYS A 69 11.76 -12.00 -9.40
C LYS A 69 10.75 -11.03 -10.00
N SER A 70 11.20 -9.81 -10.27
CA SER A 70 10.33 -8.76 -10.80
C SER A 70 9.90 -9.06 -12.24
N ALA A 71 8.62 -8.86 -12.52
CA ALA A 71 8.09 -8.87 -13.89
C ALA A 71 8.53 -7.64 -14.70
N SER A 72 8.88 -6.54 -14.03
CA SER A 72 9.36 -5.30 -14.64
C SER A 72 10.88 -5.25 -14.82
N GLY A 73 11.61 -6.31 -14.42
CA GLY A 73 13.07 -6.37 -14.46
C GLY A 73 13.75 -5.64 -13.29
N CYS A 74 12.98 -5.27 -12.26
CA CYS A 74 13.52 -4.55 -11.14
C CYS A 74 14.35 -5.43 -10.18
N ALA A 75 15.56 -4.99 -9.82
CA ALA A 75 16.51 -5.79 -9.03
C ALA A 75 16.06 -6.04 -7.59
N PHE A 76 15.33 -5.10 -6.98
CA PHE A 76 14.78 -5.30 -5.64
C PHE A 76 13.62 -6.31 -5.63
N GLY A 77 12.82 -6.31 -6.69
CA GLY A 77 11.62 -7.13 -6.83
C GLY A 77 10.33 -6.31 -6.93
N ASP A 78 9.22 -7.02 -7.08
CA ASP A 78 7.87 -6.44 -7.03
C ASP A 78 7.26 -6.63 -5.64
N PHE A 79 6.55 -5.62 -5.14
CA PHE A 79 5.92 -5.64 -3.83
C PHE A 79 4.39 -5.65 -3.94
N TYR A 80 3.74 -6.51 -3.16
CA TYR A 80 2.29 -6.69 -3.17
C TYR A 80 1.69 -6.56 -1.77
N ILE A 81 0.54 -5.89 -1.69
CA ILE A 81 -0.30 -5.89 -0.51
C ILE A 81 -1.57 -6.66 -0.83
N VAL A 82 -1.87 -7.63 0.03
CA VAL A 82 -3.00 -8.53 -0.10
C VAL A 82 -4.02 -8.22 0.99
N ALA A 83 -5.26 -7.92 0.61
CA ALA A 83 -6.38 -7.71 1.52
C ALA A 83 -7.10 -9.05 1.79
N ARG A 84 -7.02 -9.55 3.02
CA ARG A 84 -7.66 -10.81 3.45
C ARG A 84 -9.18 -10.75 3.38
N THR A 85 -9.77 -9.58 3.64
CA THR A 85 -11.22 -9.40 3.65
C THR A 85 -11.81 -9.36 2.25
N ASP A 86 -11.06 -8.79 1.31
CA ASP A 86 -11.59 -8.45 -0.02
C ASP A 86 -11.20 -9.51 -1.06
N GLY A 87 -10.36 -10.48 -0.68
CA GLY A 87 -9.90 -11.54 -1.59
C GLY A 87 -9.04 -11.01 -2.75
N PHE A 88 -8.38 -9.88 -2.52
CA PHE A 88 -7.75 -9.08 -3.57
C PHE A 88 -6.31 -8.71 -3.22
N TRP A 89 -5.43 -8.57 -4.22
CA TRP A 89 -4.08 -8.05 -4.03
C TRP A 89 -3.77 -6.93 -5.02
N GLN A 90 -2.91 -6.03 -4.60
CA GLN A 90 -2.43 -4.93 -5.42
C GLN A 90 -0.91 -4.86 -5.40
N GLN A 91 -0.33 -4.61 -6.57
CA GLN A 91 1.06 -4.22 -6.66
C GLN A 91 1.23 -2.80 -6.14
N ARG A 92 2.35 -2.58 -5.47
CA ARG A 92 2.74 -1.31 -4.89
C ARG A 92 4.14 -0.96 -5.36
N ASP A 93 4.37 0.33 -5.53
CA ASP A 93 5.68 0.83 -5.89
C ASP A 93 6.66 0.59 -4.73
N THR A 94 7.82 0.03 -5.00
CA THR A 94 8.85 -0.14 -3.96
C THR A 94 9.56 1.17 -3.63
N GLY A 95 9.37 2.21 -4.45
CA GLY A 95 10.05 3.51 -4.34
C GLY A 95 11.54 3.43 -4.72
N THR A 96 12.02 2.24 -5.08
CA THR A 96 13.41 1.99 -5.45
C THR A 96 13.54 0.72 -6.27
N CYS A 97 14.54 0.71 -7.14
CA CYS A 97 14.98 -0.48 -7.85
C CYS A 97 16.40 -0.92 -7.51
N SER A 98 16.97 -0.36 -6.45
CA SER A 98 18.34 -0.67 -6.03
C SER A 98 18.47 -2.14 -5.59
N PRO A 99 19.52 -2.87 -6.03
CA PRO A 99 19.80 -4.21 -5.52
C PRO A 99 20.16 -4.20 -4.02
N ASN A 100 20.59 -3.05 -3.50
CA ASN A 100 20.95 -2.85 -2.09
C ASN A 100 19.77 -2.43 -1.22
N ALA A 101 18.56 -2.41 -1.78
CA ALA A 101 17.35 -2.10 -1.02
C ALA A 101 17.01 -3.23 -0.03
N TYR A 102 16.45 -2.86 1.11
CA TYR A 102 16.02 -3.77 2.15
C TYR A 102 14.54 -3.56 2.47
N ILE A 103 13.95 -4.58 3.10
CA ILE A 103 12.57 -4.56 3.57
C ILE A 103 12.56 -4.97 5.04
N GLN A 104 11.83 -4.24 5.86
CA GLN A 104 11.70 -4.54 7.28
C GLN A 104 10.30 -4.22 7.80
N LYS A 105 9.98 -4.74 8.97
CA LYS A 105 8.78 -4.33 9.70
C LYS A 105 9.06 -3.01 10.39
N GLY A 106 8.10 -2.10 10.34
CA GLY A 106 8.19 -0.78 10.96
C GLY A 106 6.89 -0.40 11.66
N THR A 107 6.87 0.83 12.14
CA THR A 107 5.65 1.46 12.65
C THR A 107 5.59 2.95 12.33
N ILE A 108 4.38 3.49 12.23
CA ILE A 108 4.13 4.94 12.06
C ILE A 108 3.15 5.46 13.10
N ASN A 109 3.08 6.79 13.20
CA ASN A 109 2.20 7.52 14.13
C ASN A 109 2.36 6.99 15.56
N ASN A 110 3.58 7.03 16.08
CA ASN A 110 3.94 6.58 17.43
C ASN A 110 3.50 5.13 17.74
N GLY A 111 3.77 4.22 16.80
CA GLY A 111 3.45 2.81 16.97
C GLY A 111 1.99 2.44 16.66
N GLN A 112 1.17 3.39 16.20
CA GLN A 112 -0.26 3.18 15.97
C GLN A 112 -0.55 2.28 14.76
N TYR A 113 0.35 2.24 13.78
CA TYR A 113 0.20 1.35 12.62
C TYR A 113 1.47 0.54 12.47
N SER A 114 1.30 -0.76 12.25
CA SER A 114 2.37 -1.63 11.77
C SER A 114 2.54 -1.41 10.28
N THR A 115 3.78 -1.17 9.87
CA THR A 115 4.15 -0.93 8.48
C THR A 115 5.12 -1.97 7.98
N VAL A 116 5.21 -2.06 6.65
CA VAL A 116 6.37 -2.61 5.97
C VAL A 116 7.13 -1.45 5.36
N ASP A 117 8.38 -1.33 5.77
CA ASP A 117 9.28 -0.25 5.38
C ASP A 117 10.26 -0.79 4.35
N ILE A 118 10.44 -0.04 3.27
CA ILE A 118 11.43 -0.30 2.23
C ILE A 118 12.46 0.81 2.30
N GLY A 119 13.75 0.44 2.34
CA GLY A 119 14.83 1.40 2.47
C GLY A 119 16.03 1.10 1.59
N VAL A 120 16.89 2.11 1.40
CA VAL A 120 18.16 2.04 0.67
C VAL A 120 19.20 2.81 1.49
N GLY A 121 20.37 2.20 1.73
CA GLY A 121 21.47 2.88 2.43
C GLY A 121 21.11 3.41 3.82
N GLY A 122 20.18 2.76 4.52
CA GLY A 122 19.69 3.17 5.85
C GLY A 122 18.56 4.21 5.85
N THR A 123 18.13 4.70 4.68
CA THR A 123 17.00 5.62 4.56
C THR A 123 15.75 4.89 4.09
N ILE A 124 14.60 5.14 4.74
CA ILE A 124 13.30 4.62 4.28
C ILE A 124 12.82 5.44 3.08
N VAL A 125 12.55 4.74 1.97
CA VAL A 125 12.10 5.34 0.69
C VAL A 125 10.63 5.10 0.43
N ALA A 126 10.05 4.04 1.00
CA ALA A 126 8.62 3.77 0.93
C ALA A 126 8.15 3.08 2.22
N GLN A 127 6.92 3.36 2.61
CA GLN A 127 6.35 2.86 3.85
C GLN A 127 4.86 2.53 3.67
N TYR A 128 4.51 1.28 3.99
CA TYR A 128 3.18 0.74 3.72
C TYR A 128 2.49 0.27 5.00
N PRO A 129 1.40 0.93 5.43
CA PRO A 129 0.61 0.45 6.58
C PRO A 129 -0.10 -0.86 6.23
N ILE A 130 0.14 -1.88 7.05
CA ILE A 130 -0.45 -3.22 6.88
C ILE A 130 -1.32 -3.64 8.07
N GLY A 131 -1.37 -2.84 9.13
CA GLY A 131 -2.27 -3.09 10.25
C GLY A 131 -2.29 -1.94 11.24
N TYR A 132 -3.39 -1.85 11.98
CA TYR A 132 -3.56 -0.90 13.06
C TYR A 132 -3.19 -1.57 14.38
N TRP A 133 -2.15 -1.05 15.05
CA TRP A 133 -1.86 -1.34 16.44
C TRP A 133 -2.47 -0.23 17.30
N SER A 134 -3.67 -0.47 17.83
CA SER A 134 -4.34 0.59 18.57
C SER A 134 -3.75 0.72 19.98
N GLN A 135 -3.05 1.81 20.27
CA GLN A 135 -2.99 2.35 21.65
C GLN A 135 -4.41 2.52 22.23
N LYS A 136 -5.42 2.67 21.37
CA LYS A 136 -6.84 2.76 21.76
C LYS A 136 -7.29 1.55 22.56
N LYS A 137 -6.82 0.32 22.33
CA LYS A 137 -7.17 -0.86 23.16
C LYS A 137 -6.54 -0.79 24.55
N GLU A 138 -5.35 -0.20 24.70
CA GLU A 138 -4.72 0.05 25.99
C GLU A 138 -5.23 1.33 26.68
N LEU A 139 -5.79 2.29 25.94
CA LEU A 139 -6.36 3.55 26.45
C LEU A 139 -7.90 3.57 26.42
N SER A 140 -8.53 2.39 26.28
CA SER A 140 -9.99 2.21 26.35
C SER A 140 -10.36 1.19 27.42
N GLY A 141 -11.64 1.21 27.82
CA GLY A 141 -12.11 0.39 28.94
C GLY A 141 -11.47 0.79 30.26
N LYS A 142 -11.11 -0.21 31.08
CA LYS A 142 -10.54 -0.03 32.43
C LYS A 142 -9.16 0.64 32.41
N ASN A 143 -8.46 0.62 31.28
CA ASN A 143 -7.09 1.11 31.14
C ASN A 143 -7.01 2.57 30.63
N ARG A 144 -8.16 3.23 30.44
CA ARG A 144 -8.20 4.65 30.04
C ARG A 144 -7.73 5.57 31.17
N PRO A 145 -6.76 6.48 30.94
CA PRO A 145 -6.43 7.55 31.90
C PRO A 145 -7.68 8.38 32.18
N ARG A 146 -8.12 8.40 33.45
CA ARG A 146 -9.30 9.16 33.85
C ARG A 146 -8.90 10.61 34.10
N TRP A 147 -9.40 11.50 33.25
CA TRP A 147 -9.47 12.91 33.60
C TRP A 147 -10.51 13.04 34.73
N LYS A 148 -10.11 13.58 35.89
CA LYS A 148 -11.09 14.01 36.90
C LYS A 148 -12.02 15.02 36.22
N GLU A 149 -13.32 14.77 36.30
CA GLU A 149 -14.39 15.58 35.70
C GLU A 149 -14.10 17.08 35.73
N LYS A 150 -14.22 17.74 34.57
CA LYS A 150 -14.98 19.00 34.47
C LYS A 150 -15.27 19.40 33.01
N ASP A 151 -16.55 19.74 32.84
CA ASP A 151 -17.27 20.38 31.73
C ASP A 151 -17.33 19.74 30.34
N ARG A 152 -18.47 19.07 30.09
CA ARG A 152 -18.95 18.63 28.76
C ARG A 152 -19.74 19.70 27.99
N THR A 153 -19.96 20.88 28.57
CA THR A 153 -20.64 22.01 27.92
C THR A 153 -19.70 22.88 27.08
N GLN A 154 -18.39 22.61 27.10
CA GLN A 154 -17.39 23.38 26.36
C GLN A 154 -16.42 22.50 25.53
N GLY A 155 -16.85 21.29 25.18
CA GLY A 155 -15.95 20.23 24.72
C GLY A 155 -16.16 19.79 23.27
N GLY A 156 -16.04 20.70 22.33
CA GLY A 156 -15.91 20.37 20.91
C GLY A 156 -15.80 21.66 20.11
N LEU A 157 -14.62 21.95 19.56
CA LEU A 157 -14.52 22.97 18.53
C LEU A 157 -15.39 22.52 17.36
N GLN A 158 -16.60 23.07 17.29
CA GLN A 158 -17.41 23.11 16.07
C GLN A 158 -16.63 24.01 15.11
N PHE A 159 -15.65 23.42 14.42
CA PHE A 159 -14.87 24.15 13.44
C PHE A 159 -15.78 24.45 12.26
N ASN A 160 -16.19 25.70 12.14
CA ASN A 160 -16.73 26.21 10.89
C ASN A 160 -15.60 26.15 9.87
N MET A 161 -15.71 25.25 8.89
CA MET A 161 -14.65 24.97 7.91
C MET A 161 -14.21 26.24 7.16
N LYS A 162 -15.15 27.13 6.88
CA LYS A 162 -14.90 28.41 6.21
C LYS A 162 -14.09 29.38 7.08
N ALA A 163 -14.33 29.39 8.39
CA ALA A 163 -13.52 30.17 9.34
C ALA A 163 -12.09 29.61 9.46
N TYR A 164 -11.94 28.29 9.37
CA TYR A 164 -10.62 27.65 9.33
C TYR A 164 -9.85 28.05 8.06
N GLU A 165 -10.50 27.97 6.90
CA GLU A 165 -9.92 28.40 5.62
C GLU A 165 -9.54 29.88 5.61
N ASP A 166 -10.38 30.75 6.17
CA ASP A 166 -10.09 32.19 6.27
C ASP A 166 -8.86 32.49 7.13
N ILE A 167 -8.70 31.81 8.27
CA ILE A 167 -7.52 31.95 9.13
C ILE A 167 -6.27 31.46 8.40
N GLN A 168 -6.35 30.33 7.70
CA GLN A 168 -5.21 29.81 6.93
C GLN A 168 -4.81 30.75 5.78
N LYS A 169 -5.79 31.36 5.10
CA LYS A 169 -5.55 32.18 3.91
C LYS A 169 -5.24 33.65 4.21
N TYR A 170 -5.88 34.22 5.22
CA TYR A 170 -5.85 35.67 5.48
C TYR A 170 -5.35 36.02 6.89
N GLY A 171 -5.01 35.02 7.72
CA GLY A 171 -4.60 35.21 9.11
C GLY A 171 -5.71 35.70 10.04
N ARG A 172 -6.94 35.86 9.54
CA ARG A 172 -8.13 36.30 10.28
C ARG A 172 -9.39 35.78 9.61
N ILE A 173 -10.45 35.60 10.40
CA ILE A 173 -11.78 35.27 9.89
C ILE A 173 -12.35 36.48 9.13
N GLN A 174 -12.91 36.27 7.94
CA GLN A 174 -13.54 37.34 7.17
C GLN A 174 -14.86 37.78 7.82
N LYS A 175 -15.22 39.06 7.69
CA LYS A 175 -16.44 39.62 8.29
C LYS A 175 -17.70 38.84 7.89
N GLU A 176 -17.78 38.41 6.64
CA GLU A 176 -18.93 37.66 6.12
C GLU A 176 -19.09 36.30 6.80
N THR A 177 -18.00 35.55 6.94
CA THR A 177 -17.95 34.27 7.67
C THR A 177 -18.32 34.46 9.14
N LEU A 178 -17.88 35.56 9.75
CA LEU A 178 -18.22 35.89 11.13
C LEU A 178 -19.72 36.19 11.30
N GLU A 179 -20.34 36.94 10.39
CA GLU A 179 -21.78 37.23 10.43
C GLU A 179 -22.64 36.00 10.10
N GLU A 180 -22.16 35.09 9.25
CA GLU A 180 -22.78 33.79 8.99
C GLU A 180 -22.77 32.91 10.25
N MET A 181 -21.63 32.80 10.93
CA MET A 181 -21.51 32.08 12.21
C MET A 181 -22.41 32.67 13.31
N LYS A 182 -22.57 34.00 13.36
CA LYS A 182 -23.49 34.64 14.31
C LYS A 182 -24.95 34.30 14.01
N ARG A 183 -25.36 34.29 12.73
CA ARG A 183 -26.72 33.91 12.32
C ARG A 183 -27.02 32.45 12.63
N GLU A 184 -26.10 31.53 12.33
CA GLU A 184 -26.24 30.11 12.68
C GLU A 184 -26.34 29.86 14.18
N LYS A 185 -25.73 30.72 15.00
CA LYS A 185 -25.83 30.64 16.46
C LYS A 185 -27.14 31.19 17.00
N GLN A 186 -27.77 32.15 16.32
CA GLN A 186 -29.08 32.69 16.70
C GLN A 186 -30.24 31.78 16.30
N ASN A 187 -30.06 30.95 15.26
CA ASN A 187 -31.07 30.00 14.77
C ASN A 187 -30.99 28.61 15.46
N ARG A 188 -30.17 28.47 16.50
CA ARG A 188 -30.08 27.29 17.38
C ARG A 188 -30.55 27.65 18.77
#